data_AF-A0A9X6YMQ5-F1
#
_entry.id   AF-A0A9X6YMQ5-F1
#
_cell.length_a   1.000
_cell.length_b   1.000
_cell.length_c   1.000
_cell.angle_alpha   90.00
_cell.angle_beta   90.00
_cell.angle_gamma   90.00
#
_symmetry.space_group_name_H-M   'P 1'
#
loop_
_entity.id
_entity.type
_entity.pdbx_description
1 polymer ?
#
loop_
_entity_poly.entity_id
_entity_poly.type
_entity_poly.pdbx_seq_one_letter_code
_entity_poly.pdbx_strand_id
1 'polypeptide(L)'
;MEGITEGITIKEAIELLEDGMEVTLECDGYDYEIAPADGFVGGDGMEGFISVALGNVVHDEAEHVLNKSIKFLKESGKEVTIKA
;
A
#
# COMPACT_ATOMS: atom_id res chain seq x y z
N MET A 1 13.30 0.56 -25.96
CA MET A 1 11.89 0.94 -25.95
C MET A 1 11.47 0.96 -24.51
N GLU A 2 10.88 2.08 -24.12
CA GLU A 2 10.69 2.57 -22.75
C GLU A 2 9.92 1.58 -21.87
N GLY A 3 10.39 1.45 -20.62
CA GLY A 3 9.75 0.66 -19.59
C GLY A 3 8.44 1.33 -19.18
N ILE A 4 7.34 0.61 -19.35
CA ILE A 4 6.02 1.06 -18.93
C ILE A 4 5.80 0.45 -17.54
N THR A 5 5.91 1.24 -16.48
CA THR A 5 5.36 0.89 -15.16
C THR A 5 3.89 1.31 -15.15
N GLU A 6 3.04 0.51 -15.80
CA GLU A 6 1.57 0.67 -15.74
C GLU A 6 1.07 0.25 -14.34
N GLY A 7 1.30 1.11 -13.35
CA GLY A 7 0.66 0.99 -12.04
C GLY A 7 -0.76 1.55 -12.05
N ILE A 8 -1.57 1.10 -11.09
CA ILE A 8 -2.89 1.70 -10.83
C ILE A 8 -2.73 3.07 -10.17
N THR A 9 -3.76 3.92 -10.27
CA THR A 9 -3.77 5.22 -9.61
C THR A 9 -3.98 5.09 -8.10
N ILE A 10 -3.61 6.14 -7.36
CA ILE A 10 -3.90 6.25 -5.92
C ILE A 10 -5.40 6.06 -5.65
N LYS A 11 -6.26 6.63 -6.51
CA LYS A 11 -7.71 6.51 -6.35
C LYS A 11 -8.18 5.07 -6.48
N GLU A 12 -7.75 4.37 -7.53
CA GLU A 12 -8.10 2.96 -7.73
C GLU A 12 -7.59 2.09 -6.58
N ALA A 13 -6.40 2.36 -6.08
CA ALA A 13 -5.84 1.63 -4.94
C ALA A 13 -6.64 1.85 -3.65
N ILE A 14 -7.16 3.05 -3.42
CA ILE A 14 -8.06 3.34 -2.29
C ILE A 14 -9.37 2.57 -2.46
N GLU A 15 -9.98 2.62 -3.64
CA GLU A 15 -11.24 1.90 -3.93
C GLU A 15 -11.07 0.38 -3.71
N LEU A 16 -9.95 -0.20 -4.14
CA LEU A 16 -9.63 -1.62 -3.91
C LEU A 16 -9.45 -1.96 -2.42
N LEU A 17 -8.72 -1.12 -1.67
CA LEU A 17 -8.56 -1.31 -0.23
C LEU A 17 -9.91 -1.24 0.50
N GLU A 18 -10.74 -0.26 0.18
CA GLU A 18 -12.08 -0.11 0.77
C GLU A 18 -13.01 -1.28 0.42
N ASP A 19 -12.85 -1.88 -0.76
CA ASP A 19 -13.53 -3.12 -1.16
C ASP A 19 -12.98 -4.38 -0.46
N GLY A 20 -11.99 -4.23 0.42
CA GLY A 20 -11.37 -5.30 1.19
C GLY A 20 -10.30 -6.08 0.42
N MET A 21 -9.80 -5.53 -0.69
CA MET A 21 -8.70 -6.11 -1.46
C MET A 21 -7.34 -5.61 -0.97
N GLU A 22 -6.27 -6.29 -1.38
CA GLU A 22 -4.90 -5.88 -1.12
C GLU A 22 -4.34 -5.05 -2.27
N VAL A 23 -3.36 -4.20 -1.97
CA VAL A 23 -2.58 -3.47 -2.97
C VAL A 23 -1.10 -3.57 -2.65
N THR A 24 -0.27 -3.59 -3.68
CA THR A 24 1.19 -3.73 -3.54
C THR A 24 1.89 -2.46 -4.00
N LEU A 25 2.78 -1.93 -3.16
CA LEU A 25 3.71 -0.87 -3.55
C LEU A 25 5.03 -1.50 -3.97
N GLU A 26 5.37 -1.44 -5.25
CA GLU A 26 6.70 -1.81 -5.73
C GLU A 26 7.64 -0.59 -5.63
N CYS A 27 8.79 -0.77 -4.99
CA CYS A 27 9.83 0.23 -4.87
C CYS A 27 11.20 -0.46 -4.96
N ASP A 28 11.99 -0.12 -5.99
CA ASP A 28 13.37 -0.62 -6.18
C ASP A 28 13.47 -2.15 -6.22
N GLY A 29 12.46 -2.80 -6.84
CA GLY A 29 12.38 -4.25 -6.97
C GLY A 29 11.91 -4.99 -5.70
N TYR A 30 11.46 -4.25 -4.68
CA TYR A 30 10.83 -4.81 -3.48
C TYR A 30 9.34 -4.48 -3.50
N ASP A 31 8.53 -5.47 -3.13
CA ASP A 31 7.08 -5.33 -3.01
C ASP A 31 6.69 -5.13 -1.53
N TYR A 32 5.84 -4.14 -1.28
CA TYR A 32 5.33 -3.79 0.04
C TYR A 32 3.80 -3.81 0.01
N GLU A 33 3.22 -4.80 0.70
CA GLU A 33 1.77 -4.99 0.72
C GLU A 33 1.07 -4.00 1.67
N ILE A 34 -0.13 -3.58 1.26
CA ILE A 34 -1.12 -2.89 2.07
C ILE A 34 -2.43 -3.65 1.94
N ALA A 35 -3.04 -3.97 3.07
CA ALA A 35 -4.27 -4.75 3.12
C ALA A 35 -5.17 -4.28 4.28
N PRO A 36 -6.44 -4.68 4.31
CA PRO A 36 -7.28 -4.59 5.50
C PRO A 36 -6.62 -5.33 6.68
N ALA A 37 -6.63 -4.73 7.86
CA ALA A 37 -5.97 -5.27 9.05
C ALA A 37 -6.55 -6.63 9.47
N ASP A 38 -7.87 -6.82 9.34
CA ASP A 38 -8.57 -8.07 9.68
C ASP A 38 -8.11 -9.28 8.84
N GLY A 39 -7.58 -9.03 7.64
CA GLY A 39 -7.09 -10.07 6.71
C GLY A 39 -5.59 -10.33 6.79
N PHE A 40 -4.85 -9.64 7.65
CA PHE A 40 -3.38 -9.61 7.59
C PHE A 40 -2.71 -10.03 8.90
N VAL A 41 -1.57 -10.71 8.78
CA VAL A 41 -0.79 -11.19 9.93
C VAL A 41 -0.31 -10.00 10.77
N GLY A 42 -0.85 -9.88 11.99
CA GLY A 42 -0.55 -8.78 12.93
C GLY A 42 -1.67 -7.75 13.10
N GLY A 43 -2.75 -7.87 12.32
CA GLY A 43 -3.97 -7.06 12.44
C GLY A 43 -5.21 -7.83 12.90
N ASP A 44 -5.08 -9.11 13.28
CA ASP A 44 -6.21 -9.97 13.67
C ASP A 44 -7.17 -9.28 14.67
N GLY A 45 -8.39 -9.01 14.21
CA GLY A 45 -9.45 -8.37 15.00
C GLY A 45 -9.32 -6.85 15.18
N MET A 46 -8.46 -6.18 14.41
CA MET A 46 -8.35 -4.72 14.37
C MET A 46 -9.03 -4.16 13.11
N GLU A 47 -9.82 -3.10 13.29
CA GLU A 47 -10.41 -2.36 12.18
C GLU A 47 -9.36 -1.43 11.54
N GLY A 48 -9.43 -1.26 10.21
CA GLY A 48 -8.54 -0.39 9.45
C GLY A 48 -7.63 -1.16 8.48
N PHE A 49 -6.48 -0.57 8.18
CA PHE A 49 -5.55 -1.00 7.15
C PHE A 49 -4.13 -1.08 7.69
N ILE A 50 -3.35 -2.03 7.17
CA ILE A 50 -1.99 -2.29 7.61
C ILE A 50 -1.04 -2.21 6.41
N SER A 51 0.17 -1.72 6.64
CA SER A 51 1.19 -1.58 5.60
C SER A 51 2.52 -2.19 6.04
N VAL A 52 3.08 -3.05 5.19
CA VAL A 52 4.41 -3.63 5.38
C VAL A 52 5.49 -2.55 5.35
N ALA A 53 5.34 -1.55 4.46
CA ALA A 53 6.28 -0.43 4.36
C ALA A 53 6.35 0.40 5.65
N LEU A 54 5.28 0.44 6.44
CA LEU A 54 5.21 1.17 7.71
C LEU A 54 5.48 0.29 8.94
N GLY A 55 5.91 -0.97 8.74
CA GLY A 55 6.24 -1.89 9.82
C GLY A 55 5.03 -2.53 10.48
N ASN A 56 3.98 -2.83 9.70
CA ASN A 56 2.77 -3.52 10.14
C ASN A 56 2.01 -2.75 11.24
N VAL A 57 1.88 -1.44 11.07
CA VAL A 57 1.08 -0.57 11.94
C VAL A 57 -0.30 -0.38 11.32
N VAL A 58 -1.36 -0.54 12.13
CA VAL A 58 -2.75 -0.35 11.72
C VAL A 58 -3.10 1.14 11.67
N HIS A 59 -3.86 1.51 10.64
CA HIS A 59 -4.30 2.86 10.33
C HIS A 59 -5.79 2.86 9.95
N ASP A 60 -6.54 3.86 10.41
CA ASP A 60 -8.00 3.87 10.28
C ASP A 60 -8.51 4.10 8.85
N GLU A 61 -7.73 4.77 8.00
CA GLU A 61 -8.16 5.21 6.65
C GLU A 61 -7.22 4.67 5.55
N ALA A 62 -7.82 4.14 4.47
CA ALA A 62 -7.12 3.60 3.30
C ALA A 62 -6.22 4.67 2.64
N GLU A 63 -6.78 5.88 2.44
CA GLU A 63 -6.05 7.01 1.87
C GLU A 63 -4.83 7.40 2.73
N HIS A 64 -4.99 7.40 4.06
CA HIS A 64 -3.93 7.77 4.98
C HIS A 64 -2.79 6.74 4.94
N VAL A 65 -3.09 5.45 5.06
CA VAL A 65 -2.04 4.41 5.04
C VAL A 65 -1.30 4.38 3.70
N LEU A 66 -2.02 4.55 2.59
CA LEU A 66 -1.44 4.53 1.24
C LEU A 66 -0.51 5.73 1.02
N ASN A 67 -1.00 6.95 1.26
CA ASN A 67 -0.19 8.16 1.10
C ASN A 67 1.03 8.16 2.02
N LYS A 68 0.88 7.70 3.26
CA LYS A 68 1.98 7.63 4.22
C LYS A 68 3.03 6.59 3.82
N SER A 69 2.61 5.43 3.32
CA SER A 69 3.50 4.39 2.80
C SER A 69 4.27 4.87 1.57
N ILE A 70 3.58 5.49 0.60
CA ILE A 70 4.20 6.08 -0.59
C ILE A 70 5.20 7.16 -0.19
N LYS A 71 4.83 8.06 0.74
CA LYS A 71 5.72 9.11 1.22
C LYS A 71 6.98 8.52 1.85
N PHE A 72 6.84 7.54 2.73
CA PHE A 72 7.96 6.87 3.38
C PHE A 72 8.93 6.23 2.37
N LEU A 73 8.39 5.53 1.37
CA LEU A 73 9.20 4.92 0.30
C LEU A 73 9.87 5.98 -0.60
N LYS A 74 9.18 7.07 -0.92
CA LYS A 74 9.71 8.19 -1.71
C LYS A 74 10.76 9.02 -0.98
N GLU A 75 10.70 9.13 0.36
CA GLU A 75 11.75 9.80 1.15
C GLU A 75 13.12 9.13 0.99
N SER A 76 13.16 7.87 0.57
CA SER A 76 14.39 7.18 0.18
C SER A 76 14.91 7.55 -1.22
N GLY A 77 14.25 8.48 -1.93
CA GLY A 77 14.62 8.96 -3.27
C GLY A 77 14.20 8.04 -4.42
N LYS A 78 13.25 7.13 -4.18
CA LYS A 78 12.90 6.03 -5.07
C LYS A 78 11.54 6.23 -5.73
N GLU A 79 11.38 5.70 -6.94
CA GLU A 79 10.09 5.63 -7.62
C GLU A 79 9.23 4.54 -7.00
N VAL A 80 7.93 4.80 -6.86
CA VAL A 80 6.96 3.88 -6.27
C VAL A 80 5.86 3.63 -7.28
N THR A 81 5.63 2.35 -7.59
CA THR A 81 4.56 1.88 -8.47
C THR A 81 3.51 1.19 -7.63
N ILE A 82 2.23 1.53 -7.83
CA ILE A 82 1.11 0.86 -7.14
C ILE A 82 0.58 -0.25 -8.05
N LYS A 83 0.38 -1.44 -7.50
CA LYS A 83 -0.17 -2.61 -8.18
C LYS A 83 -1.41 -3.11 -7.43
N ALA A 84 -2.37 -3.64 -8.16
CA ALA A 84 -3.48 -4.44 -7.65
C ALA A 84 -3.09 -5.93 -7.61
#